data_AF-A0A9P6K9P6-F1
#
_entry.id   AF-A0A9P6K9P6-F1
#
_cell.length_a   1.000
_cell.length_b   1.000
_cell.length_c   1.000
_cell.angle_alpha   90.00
_cell.angle_beta   90.00
_cell.angle_gamma   90.00
#
_symmetry.space_group_name_H-M   'P 1'
#
loop_
_entity.id
_entity.type
_entity.pdbx_description
1 polymer ?
#
loop_
_entity_poly.entity_id
_entity_poly.type
_entity_poly.pdbx_seq_one_letter_code
_entity_poly.pdbx_strand_id
1 'polypeptide(L)'
;PGPAQIVVSPPSRLQGLSPSYIQRITRTNKTGEKVAMVPTTGWEAQMALRHCEDEGVRRAMYVATMAEDRNKVAVLDELLKTRYDLAQLVGLPSYGHMFLGDKMVKNPETNQEEVQSEMAMLQKAKKVFTKDKNAQLQAWDRDFYVRTVSSRSSTMPHGDPISSYFSVGTTMDGLSRLFSHLYGIKFVPGAVTPGEVWHDDVRKLDVVDETDGLIGTIYCDFYGRAGKQLNAAHYTVRCSRRVDDDDEESDIAEGMTLREGIELAVADHGVKMRGKSGRYQLPLAVLSCGFTRPAGGKPALLSWVEVETLFHEMGHAMHSMIGRADYHNVAGTRCPIDFVEIPSILMEHFLADPSVLGLFATHFQTGAPLPAGLLMAHQANRSTFQAMELHSQ
;
A
#
# COMPACT_ATOMS: atom_id res chain seq x y z
N PRO A 1 23.56 0.75 -18.74
CA PRO A 1 23.80 -0.32 -17.74
C PRO A 1 22.48 -1.02 -17.41
N GLY A 2 22.34 -2.29 -17.77
CA GLY A 2 21.15 -3.06 -17.41
C GLY A 2 21.02 -3.24 -15.89
N PRO A 3 19.85 -3.65 -15.38
CA PRO A 3 19.69 -4.00 -13.98
C PRO A 3 20.72 -5.07 -13.60
N ALA A 4 21.27 -4.98 -12.38
CA ALA A 4 22.18 -6.00 -11.88
C ALA A 4 21.49 -7.38 -11.89
N GLN A 5 22.25 -8.41 -12.23
CA GLN A 5 21.76 -9.77 -12.40
C GLN A 5 22.74 -10.75 -11.78
N ILE A 6 22.22 -11.80 -11.14
CA ILE A 6 23.04 -12.97 -10.78
C ILE A 6 23.01 -13.98 -11.92
N VAL A 7 24.14 -14.65 -12.12
CA VAL A 7 24.27 -15.76 -13.07
C VAL A 7 24.18 -17.06 -12.30
N VAL A 8 23.19 -17.90 -12.63
CA VAL A 8 23.00 -19.20 -12.00
C VAL A 8 23.32 -20.32 -12.99
N SER A 9 24.29 -21.16 -12.63
CA SER A 9 24.71 -22.34 -13.39
C SER A 9 24.85 -23.56 -12.45
N PRO A 10 24.24 -24.71 -12.77
CA PRO A 10 23.23 -24.91 -13.82
C PRO A 10 21.87 -24.27 -13.46
N PRO A 11 20.99 -23.96 -14.44
CA PRO A 11 19.65 -23.41 -14.19
C PRO A 11 18.76 -24.27 -13.29
N SER A 12 19.06 -25.57 -13.15
CA SER A 12 18.36 -26.48 -12.24
C SER A 12 18.49 -26.09 -10.77
N ARG A 13 19.49 -25.27 -10.40
CA ARG A 13 19.63 -24.70 -9.05
C ARG A 13 18.51 -23.71 -8.68
N LEU A 14 17.72 -23.26 -9.66
CA LEU A 14 16.52 -22.44 -9.45
C LEU A 14 15.28 -23.27 -9.07
N GLN A 15 15.48 -24.48 -8.54
CA GLN A 15 14.40 -25.35 -8.08
C GLN A 15 13.51 -24.60 -7.07
N GLY A 16 12.19 -24.70 -7.27
CA GLY A 16 11.16 -23.96 -6.54
C GLY A 16 10.54 -22.82 -7.33
N LEU A 17 11.20 -22.32 -8.39
CA LEU A 17 10.60 -21.40 -9.36
C LEU A 17 9.84 -22.14 -10.47
N SER A 18 8.90 -21.45 -11.12
CA SER A 18 8.13 -22.02 -12.23
C SER A 18 9.05 -22.47 -13.38
N PRO A 19 8.88 -23.69 -13.94
CA PRO A 19 9.66 -24.16 -15.09
C PRO A 19 9.58 -23.22 -16.30
N SER A 20 8.41 -22.64 -16.57
CA SER A 20 8.23 -21.69 -17.68
C SER A 20 9.02 -20.40 -17.47
N TYR A 21 9.12 -19.94 -16.22
CA TYR A 21 9.94 -18.79 -15.86
C TYR A 21 11.43 -19.09 -16.02
N ILE A 22 11.90 -20.23 -15.50
CA ILE A 22 13.30 -20.67 -15.62
C ILE A 22 13.71 -20.75 -17.10
N GLN A 23 12.85 -21.33 -17.96
CA GLN A 23 13.09 -21.40 -19.40
C GLN A 23 13.23 -20.01 -20.04
N ARG A 24 12.40 -19.05 -19.65
CA ARG A 24 12.41 -17.68 -20.18
C ARG A 24 13.72 -16.95 -19.90
N ILE A 25 14.31 -17.16 -18.72
CA ILE A 25 15.54 -16.49 -18.28
C ILE A 25 16.82 -17.28 -18.57
N THR A 26 16.69 -18.52 -19.05
CA THR A 26 17.84 -19.36 -19.43
C THR A 26 18.40 -18.91 -20.78
N ARG A 27 19.72 -18.82 -20.86
CA ARG A 27 20.51 -18.48 -22.06
C ARG A 27 21.70 -19.42 -22.17
N THR A 28 22.29 -19.51 -23.36
CA THR A 28 23.56 -20.21 -23.57
C THR A 28 24.69 -19.20 -23.45
N ASN A 29 25.66 -19.44 -22.58
CA ASN A 29 26.82 -18.57 -22.43
C ASN A 29 27.84 -18.79 -23.57
N LYS A 30 28.94 -18.00 -23.57
CA LYS A 30 29.99 -18.10 -24.59
C LYS A 30 30.73 -19.44 -24.60
N THR A 31 30.68 -20.21 -23.52
CA THR A 31 31.31 -21.53 -23.37
C THR A 31 30.36 -22.68 -23.77
N GLY A 32 29.14 -22.38 -24.22
CA GLY A 32 28.14 -23.38 -24.65
C GLY A 32 27.28 -23.95 -23.52
N GLU A 33 27.46 -23.47 -22.29
CA GLU A 33 26.70 -23.92 -21.12
C GLU A 33 25.41 -23.14 -20.96
N LYS A 34 24.36 -23.81 -20.47
CA LYS A 34 23.11 -23.14 -20.12
C LYS A 34 23.28 -22.43 -18.78
N VAL A 35 22.94 -21.15 -18.74
CA VAL A 35 22.96 -20.30 -17.54
C VAL A 35 21.65 -19.53 -17.43
N ALA A 36 21.19 -19.27 -16.21
CA ALA A 36 20.02 -18.43 -15.97
C ALA A 36 20.44 -17.06 -15.46
N MET A 37 19.90 -16.00 -16.07
CA MET A 37 20.17 -14.61 -15.66
C MET A 37 18.97 -14.12 -14.83
N VAL A 38 19.16 -13.92 -13.53
CA VAL A 38 18.09 -13.49 -12.63
C VAL A 38 18.31 -12.03 -12.22
N PRO A 39 17.37 -11.11 -12.48
CA PRO A 39 17.44 -9.73 -11.97
C PRO A 39 17.54 -9.67 -10.45
N THR A 40 18.35 -8.74 -9.93
CA THR A 40 18.56 -8.54 -8.48
C THR A 40 17.60 -7.54 -7.85
N THR A 41 16.59 -7.09 -8.60
CA THR A 41 15.61 -6.10 -8.14
C THR A 41 14.22 -6.52 -8.55
N GLY A 42 13.21 -6.03 -7.81
CA GLY A 42 11.81 -6.26 -8.15
C GLY A 42 11.31 -7.66 -7.81
N TRP A 43 10.28 -8.09 -8.53
CA TRP A 43 9.55 -9.33 -8.28
C TRP A 43 10.44 -10.57 -8.41
N GLU A 44 11.36 -10.57 -9.38
CA GLU A 44 12.24 -11.70 -9.67
C GLU A 44 13.16 -12.04 -8.48
N ALA A 45 13.74 -11.01 -7.85
CA ALA A 45 14.59 -11.18 -6.68
C ALA A 45 13.80 -11.71 -5.48
N GLN A 46 12.61 -11.16 -5.24
CA GLN A 46 11.70 -11.62 -4.18
C GLN A 46 11.29 -13.09 -4.38
N MET A 47 10.96 -13.49 -5.62
CA MET A 47 10.63 -14.87 -5.93
C MET A 47 11.81 -15.80 -5.70
N ALA A 48 13.02 -15.40 -6.08
CA ALA A 48 14.23 -16.19 -5.82
C ALA A 48 14.47 -16.39 -4.32
N LEU A 49 14.39 -15.33 -3.51
CA LEU A 49 14.57 -15.42 -2.05
C LEU A 49 13.47 -16.27 -1.38
N ARG A 50 12.24 -16.18 -1.85
CA ARG A 50 11.08 -16.85 -1.24
C ARG A 50 10.94 -18.31 -1.63
N HIS A 51 11.26 -18.67 -2.88
CA HIS A 51 10.93 -19.99 -3.43
C HIS A 51 12.15 -20.86 -3.76
N CYS A 52 13.32 -20.29 -4.03
CA CYS A 52 14.49 -21.07 -4.44
C CYS A 52 15.00 -21.96 -3.30
N GLU A 53 15.08 -23.26 -3.52
CA GLU A 53 15.51 -24.24 -2.52
C GLU A 53 17.03 -24.19 -2.26
N ASP A 54 17.82 -23.84 -3.28
CA ASP A 54 19.28 -23.70 -3.19
C ASP A 54 19.69 -22.48 -2.34
N GLU A 55 20.30 -22.74 -1.17
CA GLU A 55 20.76 -21.69 -0.25
C GLU A 55 21.85 -20.81 -0.87
N GLY A 56 22.72 -21.36 -1.72
CA GLY A 56 23.76 -20.60 -2.39
C GLY A 56 23.18 -19.56 -3.37
N VAL A 57 22.09 -19.90 -4.06
CA VAL A 57 21.36 -18.95 -4.90
C VAL A 57 20.69 -17.87 -4.06
N ARG A 58 20.02 -18.23 -2.96
CA ARG A 58 19.40 -17.25 -2.05
C ARG A 58 20.43 -16.28 -1.48
N ARG A 59 21.59 -16.80 -1.03
CA ARG A 59 22.72 -16.00 -0.55
C ARG A 59 23.22 -15.04 -1.62
N ALA A 60 23.48 -15.55 -2.83
CA ALA A 60 23.97 -14.71 -3.94
C ALA A 60 22.96 -13.59 -4.29
N MET A 61 21.66 -13.92 -4.29
CA MET A 61 20.60 -12.93 -4.52
C MET A 61 20.56 -11.87 -3.42
N TYR A 62 20.57 -12.27 -2.14
CA TYR A 62 20.55 -11.35 -1.01
C TYR A 62 21.77 -10.43 -0.96
N VAL A 63 22.97 -10.97 -1.18
CA VAL A 63 24.19 -10.16 -1.22
C VAL A 63 24.14 -9.18 -2.39
N ALA A 64 23.59 -9.59 -3.54
CA ALA A 64 23.47 -8.71 -4.69
C ALA A 64 22.38 -7.63 -4.51
N THR A 65 21.29 -7.93 -3.80
CA THR A 65 20.24 -6.93 -3.48
C THR A 65 20.71 -5.92 -2.43
N MET A 66 21.57 -6.35 -1.51
CA MET A 66 22.19 -5.52 -0.47
C MET A 66 23.54 -4.91 -0.90
N ALA A 67 23.92 -5.07 -2.17
CA ALA A 67 25.19 -4.58 -2.66
C ALA A 67 25.27 -3.05 -2.56
N GLU A 68 26.38 -2.59 -2.01
CA GLU A 68 26.64 -1.17 -1.80
C GLU A 68 26.67 -0.42 -3.14
N ASP A 69 25.89 0.66 -3.22
CA ASP A 69 26.03 1.68 -4.24
C ASP A 69 26.72 2.88 -3.60
N ARG A 70 28.04 3.00 -3.80
CA ARG A 70 28.87 4.05 -3.21
C ARG A 70 28.33 5.46 -3.46
N ASN A 71 27.67 5.68 -4.60
CA ASN A 71 27.08 6.96 -4.91
C ASN A 71 25.85 7.23 -4.02
N LYS A 72 24.99 6.22 -3.82
CA LYS A 72 23.85 6.34 -2.90
C LYS A 72 24.30 6.52 -1.45
N VAL A 73 25.34 5.79 -1.03
CA VAL A 73 25.92 5.95 0.32
C VAL A 73 26.44 7.37 0.50
N ALA A 74 27.20 7.90 -0.45
CA ALA A 74 27.69 9.29 -0.39
C ALA A 74 26.55 10.32 -0.30
N VAL A 75 25.47 10.14 -1.08
CA VAL A 75 24.29 11.00 -1.03
C VAL A 75 23.58 10.91 0.33
N LEU A 76 23.44 9.72 0.90
CA LEU A 76 22.83 9.53 2.22
C LEU A 76 23.70 10.13 3.33
N ASP A 77 25.02 10.00 3.25
CA ASP A 77 25.97 10.62 4.18
C ASP A 77 25.90 12.15 4.13
N GLU A 78 25.80 12.72 2.93
CA GLU A 78 25.61 14.16 2.74
C GLU A 78 24.25 14.60 3.31
N LEU A 79 23.18 13.87 3.02
CA LEU A 79 21.84 14.14 3.55
C LEU A 79 21.83 14.12 5.09
N LEU A 80 22.50 13.17 5.72
CA LEU A 80 22.61 13.09 7.19
C LEU A 80 23.34 14.31 7.77
N LYS A 81 24.45 14.72 7.16
CA LYS A 81 25.20 15.93 7.57
C LYS A 81 24.35 17.18 7.41
N THR A 82 23.73 17.38 6.24
CA THR A 82 22.88 18.55 5.99
C THR A 82 21.68 18.60 6.93
N ARG A 83 21.06 17.46 7.25
CA ARG A 83 19.99 17.37 8.25
C ARG A 83 20.46 17.76 9.65
N TYR A 84 21.69 17.36 10.02
CA TYR A 84 22.29 17.77 11.28
C TYR A 84 22.56 19.28 11.30
N ASP A 85 23.17 19.85 10.26
CA ASP A 85 23.44 21.28 10.15
C ASP A 85 22.15 22.11 10.22
N LEU A 86 21.09 21.66 9.54
CA LEU A 86 19.76 22.27 9.63
C LEU A 86 19.22 22.27 11.05
N ALA A 87 19.33 21.15 11.78
CA ALA A 87 18.88 21.06 13.16
C ALA A 87 19.68 22.00 14.08
N GLN A 88 21.01 22.08 13.91
CA GLN A 88 21.85 23.01 14.66
C GLN A 88 21.49 24.46 14.38
N LEU A 89 21.19 24.82 13.12
CA LEU A 89 20.81 26.17 12.72
C LEU A 89 19.52 26.65 13.41
N VAL A 90 18.54 25.75 13.59
CA VAL A 90 17.28 26.04 14.31
C VAL A 90 17.42 25.89 15.83
N GLY A 91 18.62 25.60 16.35
CA GLY A 91 18.89 25.47 17.79
C GLY A 91 18.47 24.14 18.41
N LEU A 92 18.28 23.08 17.61
CA LEU A 92 17.86 21.76 18.07
C LEU A 92 19.02 20.73 18.06
N PRO A 93 19.03 19.74 18.99
CA PRO A 93 20.17 18.82 19.13
C PRO A 93 20.38 17.87 17.95
N SER A 94 19.32 17.49 17.23
CA SER A 94 19.41 16.63 16.05
C SER A 94 18.18 16.79 15.16
N TYR A 95 18.29 16.33 13.90
CA TYR A 95 17.14 16.31 13.00
C TYR A 95 15.99 15.45 13.52
N GLY A 96 16.29 14.40 14.31
CA GLY A 96 15.26 13.62 15.00
C GLY A 96 14.44 14.47 15.97
N HIS A 97 15.07 15.34 16.75
CA HIS A 97 14.35 16.29 17.62
C HIS A 97 13.54 17.31 16.81
N MET A 98 14.08 17.77 15.67
CA MET A 98 13.37 18.66 14.75
C MET A 98 12.14 18.01 14.12
N PHE A 99 12.26 16.74 13.71
CA PHE A 99 11.18 16.00 13.04
C PHE A 99 10.12 15.49 14.01
N LEU A 100 10.49 15.14 15.24
CA LEU A 100 9.58 14.61 16.26
C LEU A 100 8.92 15.71 17.10
N GLY A 101 9.35 16.97 17.00
CA GLY A 101 8.82 18.09 17.81
C GLY A 101 7.30 18.21 17.76
N ASP A 102 6.70 17.92 16.60
CA ASP A 102 5.26 18.03 16.34
C ASP A 102 4.55 16.66 16.26
N LYS A 103 5.21 15.57 16.68
CA LYS A 103 4.67 14.21 16.65
C LYS A 103 4.26 13.74 18.06
N MET A 104 3.24 12.90 18.12
CA MET A 104 2.64 12.30 19.31
C MET A 104 3.41 11.07 19.85
N VAL A 105 4.16 10.34 19.03
CA VAL A 105 4.90 9.14 19.47
C VAL A 105 6.20 9.51 20.20
N LYS A 106 6.34 9.04 21.45
CA LYS A 106 7.49 9.34 22.32
C LYS A 106 8.42 8.16 22.65
N ASN A 107 8.10 6.93 22.25
CA ASN A 107 9.03 5.78 22.18
C ASN A 107 8.29 4.52 21.71
N PRO A 108 8.82 3.75 20.75
CA PRO A 108 8.33 2.40 20.45
C PRO A 108 9.12 1.38 21.27
N GLU A 109 8.51 0.82 22.32
CA GLU A 109 9.05 -0.38 22.97
C GLU A 109 8.76 -1.58 22.07
N THR A 110 9.81 -2.25 21.58
CA THR A 110 9.68 -3.47 20.77
C THR A 110 9.75 -4.70 21.66
N ASN A 111 8.76 -5.59 21.58
CA ASN A 111 8.74 -6.86 22.30
C ASN A 111 9.79 -7.84 21.72
N GLN A 112 11.04 -7.75 22.20
CA GLN A 112 12.14 -8.60 21.72
C GLN A 112 11.90 -10.10 21.94
N GLU A 113 11.11 -10.49 22.94
CA GLU A 113 10.83 -11.88 23.27
C GLU A 113 10.01 -12.59 22.16
N GLU A 114 9.03 -11.90 21.57
CA GLU A 114 8.20 -12.46 20.49
C GLU A 114 9.01 -12.66 19.21
N VAL A 115 9.87 -11.69 18.88
CA VAL A 115 10.79 -11.78 17.73
C VAL A 115 11.72 -13.00 17.88
N GLN A 116 12.24 -13.24 19.09
CA GLN A 116 13.11 -14.40 19.35
C GLN A 116 12.36 -15.74 19.18
N SER A 117 11.11 -15.81 19.61
CA SER A 117 10.26 -16.99 19.45
C SER A 117 9.98 -17.31 17.98
N GLU A 118 9.63 -16.31 17.17
CA GLU A 118 9.40 -16.46 15.73
C GLU A 118 10.68 -16.88 14.99
N MET A 119 11.82 -16.27 15.33
CA MET A 119 13.13 -16.65 14.78
C MET A 119 13.49 -18.10 15.15
N ALA A 120 13.13 -18.58 16.33
CA ALA A 120 13.32 -19.97 16.72
C ALA A 120 12.49 -20.95 15.88
N MET A 121 11.28 -20.56 15.46
CA MET A 121 10.46 -21.37 14.53
C MET A 121 11.14 -21.52 13.17
N LEU A 122 11.66 -20.43 12.60
CA LEU A 122 12.40 -20.46 11.33
C LEU A 122 13.68 -21.29 11.46
N GLN A 123 14.39 -21.14 12.58
CA GLN A 123 15.59 -21.92 12.89
C GLN A 123 15.30 -23.43 12.96
N LYS A 124 14.17 -23.83 13.54
CA LYS A 124 13.71 -25.23 13.54
C LYS A 124 13.36 -25.71 12.13
N ALA A 125 12.67 -24.88 11.33
CA ALA A 125 12.33 -25.19 9.95
C ALA A 125 13.57 -25.43 9.08
N LYS A 126 14.63 -24.61 9.24
CA LYS A 126 15.91 -24.79 8.57
C LYS A 126 16.54 -26.15 8.89
N LYS A 127 16.68 -26.48 10.17
CA LYS A 127 17.26 -27.76 10.61
C LYS A 127 16.51 -28.97 10.06
N VAL A 128 15.18 -28.90 9.97
CA VAL A 128 14.35 -29.96 9.39
C VAL A 128 14.56 -30.05 7.87
N PHE A 129 14.61 -28.92 7.17
CA PHE A 129 14.77 -28.88 5.72
C PHE A 129 16.15 -29.36 5.26
N THR A 130 17.22 -28.89 5.91
CA THR A 130 18.60 -29.28 5.59
C THR A 130 18.99 -30.65 6.11
N LYS A 131 18.18 -31.23 7.02
CA LYS A 131 18.50 -32.42 7.81
C LYS A 131 19.80 -32.27 8.62
N ASP A 132 20.21 -31.03 8.91
CA ASP A 132 21.39 -30.70 9.69
C ASP A 132 20.98 -30.04 11.01
N LYS A 133 21.36 -30.66 12.14
CA LYS A 133 21.05 -30.15 13.49
C LYS A 133 21.82 -28.88 13.85
N ASN A 134 22.95 -28.63 13.18
CA ASN A 134 23.83 -27.49 13.41
C ASN A 134 23.58 -26.33 12.46
N ALA A 135 22.67 -26.48 11.50
CA ALA A 135 22.33 -25.41 10.57
C ALA A 135 21.87 -24.16 11.34
N GLN A 136 22.40 -22.99 10.98
CA GLN A 136 22.05 -21.69 11.56
C GLN A 136 21.29 -20.84 10.53
N LEU A 137 20.25 -20.16 10.98
CA LEU A 137 19.46 -19.25 10.15
C LEU A 137 20.31 -18.05 9.72
N GLN A 138 20.26 -17.70 8.43
CA GLN A 138 20.96 -16.55 7.85
C GLN A 138 19.96 -15.53 7.30
N ALA A 139 20.41 -14.31 7.01
CA ALA A 139 19.53 -13.24 6.54
C ALA A 139 18.77 -13.58 5.24
N TRP A 140 19.41 -14.35 4.34
CA TRP A 140 18.82 -14.82 3.07
C TRP A 140 17.85 -16.00 3.23
N ASP A 141 17.64 -16.50 4.44
CA ASP A 141 16.76 -17.63 4.71
C ASP A 141 15.36 -17.22 5.18
N ARG A 142 15.19 -15.97 5.61
CA ARG A 142 13.95 -15.46 6.23
C ARG A 142 12.72 -15.76 5.38
N ASP A 143 12.67 -15.22 4.16
CA ASP A 143 11.48 -15.29 3.30
C ASP A 143 11.16 -16.73 2.87
N PHE A 144 12.19 -17.57 2.70
CA PHE A 144 12.05 -18.98 2.35
C PHE A 144 11.42 -19.80 3.49
N TYR A 145 11.92 -19.63 4.72
CA TYR A 145 11.41 -20.41 5.85
C TYR A 145 10.10 -19.85 6.41
N VAL A 146 9.85 -18.54 6.32
CA VAL A 146 8.52 -17.97 6.59
C VAL A 146 7.48 -18.66 5.72
N ARG A 147 7.69 -18.68 4.38
CA ARG A 147 6.81 -19.41 3.46
C ARG A 147 6.70 -20.89 3.83
N THR A 148 7.83 -21.54 4.13
CA THR A 148 7.84 -22.98 4.44
C THR A 148 7.00 -23.29 5.67
N VAL A 149 7.12 -22.52 6.75
CA VAL A 149 6.33 -22.71 7.97
C VAL A 149 4.85 -22.41 7.71
N SER A 150 4.54 -21.28 7.07
CA SER A 150 3.15 -20.93 6.72
C SER A 150 2.50 -21.99 5.83
N SER A 151 3.22 -22.54 4.85
CA SER A 151 2.70 -23.61 3.98
C SER A 151 2.46 -24.95 4.68
N ARG A 152 3.16 -25.23 5.79
CA ARG A 152 3.01 -26.47 6.57
C ARG A 152 1.91 -26.38 7.62
N SER A 153 1.70 -25.17 8.17
CA SER A 153 0.58 -24.89 9.08
C SER A 153 -0.75 -24.78 8.33
N SER A 154 -0.69 -24.38 7.06
CA SER A 154 -1.86 -24.21 6.23
C SER A 154 -2.24 -25.51 5.53
N THR A 155 -3.14 -26.28 6.14
CA THR A 155 -4.05 -27.12 5.36
C THR A 155 -5.01 -26.20 4.61
N MET A 156 -4.54 -25.50 3.57
CA MET A 156 -5.45 -24.83 2.64
C MET A 156 -6.38 -25.92 2.13
N PRO A 157 -7.71 -25.83 2.38
CA PRO A 157 -8.65 -26.76 1.77
C PRO A 157 -8.39 -26.76 0.27
N HIS A 158 -8.37 -27.93 -0.37
CA HIS A 158 -8.30 -28.02 -1.83
C HIS A 158 -9.39 -27.11 -2.43
N GLY A 159 -9.01 -25.94 -2.96
CA GLY A 159 -9.95 -24.89 -3.32
C GLY A 159 -9.26 -23.66 -3.90
N ASP A 160 -10.07 -22.72 -4.39
CA ASP A 160 -9.63 -21.48 -5.01
C ASP A 160 -8.87 -20.58 -4.02
N PRO A 161 -7.90 -19.78 -4.49
CA PRO A 161 -7.19 -18.82 -3.64
C PRO A 161 -8.15 -17.78 -3.07
N ILE A 162 -7.83 -17.22 -1.90
CA ILE A 162 -8.66 -16.20 -1.24
C ILE A 162 -8.92 -14.98 -2.15
N SER A 163 -7.98 -14.66 -3.06
CA SER A 163 -8.12 -13.59 -4.06
C SER A 163 -9.32 -13.79 -5.00
N SER A 164 -9.79 -15.04 -5.19
CA SER A 164 -10.98 -15.33 -6.00
C SER A 164 -12.27 -14.77 -5.41
N TYR A 165 -12.25 -14.29 -4.16
CA TYR A 165 -13.39 -13.71 -3.46
C TYR A 165 -13.39 -12.17 -3.45
N PHE A 166 -12.36 -11.55 -4.04
CA PHE A 166 -12.15 -10.11 -4.01
C PHE A 166 -11.95 -9.57 -5.41
N SER A 167 -13.01 -9.03 -6.01
CA SER A 167 -12.87 -8.23 -7.22
C SER A 167 -12.83 -6.75 -6.87
N VAL A 168 -12.20 -5.91 -7.69
CA VAL A 168 -12.22 -4.45 -7.49
C VAL A 168 -13.65 -3.93 -7.27
N GLY A 169 -14.61 -4.41 -8.08
CA GLY A 169 -16.01 -4.00 -7.97
C GLY A 169 -16.67 -4.41 -6.67
N THR A 170 -16.54 -5.69 -6.26
CA THR A 170 -17.13 -6.18 -5.01
C THR A 170 -16.46 -5.53 -3.80
N THR A 171 -15.15 -5.31 -3.82
CA THR A 171 -14.45 -4.62 -2.73
C THR A 171 -14.89 -3.17 -2.59
N MET A 172 -15.10 -2.44 -3.68
CA MET A 172 -15.62 -1.07 -3.63
C MET A 172 -17.09 -1.00 -3.16
N ASP A 173 -17.93 -1.97 -3.56
CA ASP A 173 -19.29 -2.11 -3.04
C ASP A 173 -19.26 -2.42 -1.53
N GLY A 174 -18.34 -3.29 -1.09
CA GLY A 174 -18.11 -3.59 0.32
C GLY A 174 -17.75 -2.37 1.15
N LEU A 175 -16.82 -1.54 0.66
CA LEU A 175 -16.46 -0.26 1.28
C LEU A 175 -17.68 0.67 1.35
N SER A 176 -18.44 0.80 0.25
CA SER A 176 -19.66 1.63 0.25
C SER A 176 -20.67 1.14 1.29
N ARG A 177 -20.91 -0.17 1.38
CA ARG A 177 -21.81 -0.75 2.38
C ARG A 177 -21.29 -0.50 3.79
N LEU A 178 -20.00 -0.72 4.04
CA LEU A 178 -19.40 -0.48 5.35
C LEU A 178 -19.61 0.98 5.78
N PHE A 179 -19.30 1.95 4.93
CA PHE A 179 -19.50 3.36 5.25
C PHE A 179 -20.97 3.77 5.36
N SER A 180 -21.87 3.09 4.66
CA SER A 180 -23.30 3.31 4.84
C SER A 180 -23.74 2.89 6.24
N HIS A 181 -23.21 1.78 6.77
CA HIS A 181 -23.53 1.33 8.13
C HIS A 181 -22.83 2.17 9.21
N LEU A 182 -21.58 2.60 8.98
CA LEU A 182 -20.80 3.35 9.96
C LEU A 182 -21.17 4.84 10.01
N TYR A 183 -21.38 5.44 8.84
CA TYR A 183 -21.45 6.90 8.67
C TYR A 183 -22.67 7.37 7.87
N GLY A 184 -23.52 6.48 7.36
CA GLY A 184 -24.61 6.89 6.45
C GLY A 184 -24.12 7.34 5.07
N ILE A 185 -22.86 7.03 4.72
CA ILE A 185 -22.22 7.45 3.45
C ILE A 185 -22.27 6.32 2.42
N LYS A 186 -22.60 6.66 1.18
CA LYS A 186 -22.58 5.75 0.03
C LYS A 186 -21.77 6.32 -1.13
N PHE A 187 -21.23 5.41 -1.95
CA PHE A 187 -20.56 5.78 -3.19
C PHE A 187 -21.50 5.63 -4.38
N VAL A 188 -21.64 6.70 -5.15
CA VAL A 188 -22.47 6.74 -6.36
C VAL A 188 -21.56 6.98 -7.56
N PRO A 189 -21.56 6.11 -8.58
CA PRO A 189 -20.81 6.37 -9.81
C PRO A 189 -21.23 7.68 -10.46
N GLY A 190 -20.28 8.60 -10.60
CA GLY A 190 -20.47 9.92 -11.23
C GLY A 190 -20.13 9.89 -12.71
N ALA A 191 -20.85 10.68 -13.52
CA ALA A 191 -20.49 10.90 -14.91
C ALA A 191 -19.26 11.81 -15.00
N VAL A 192 -18.34 11.48 -15.90
CA VAL A 192 -17.17 12.30 -16.24
C VAL A 192 -17.45 13.14 -17.47
N THR A 193 -17.04 14.40 -17.43
CA THR A 193 -17.12 15.32 -18.57
C THR A 193 -15.85 15.26 -19.44
N PRO A 194 -15.91 15.62 -20.72
CA PRO A 194 -14.73 15.62 -21.58
C PRO A 194 -13.62 16.52 -21.03
N GLY A 195 -12.43 15.95 -20.79
CA GLY A 195 -11.27 16.65 -20.23
C GLY A 195 -11.17 16.64 -18.70
N GLU A 196 -12.14 16.08 -17.99
CA GLU A 196 -12.15 16.02 -16.51
C GLU A 196 -11.15 15.00 -15.95
N VAL A 197 -10.95 13.88 -16.66
CA VAL A 197 -10.08 12.77 -16.23
C VAL A 197 -8.82 12.67 -17.08
N TRP A 198 -7.72 12.27 -16.46
CA TRP A 198 -6.42 12.09 -17.13
C TRP A 198 -6.25 10.75 -17.84
N HIS A 199 -7.18 9.80 -17.65
CA HIS A 199 -7.15 8.49 -18.30
C HIS A 199 -8.56 7.86 -18.34
N ASP A 200 -8.87 7.11 -19.39
CA ASP A 200 -10.20 6.49 -19.63
C ASP A 200 -10.60 5.43 -18.58
N ASP A 201 -9.63 4.95 -17.81
CA ASP A 201 -9.85 3.98 -16.73
C ASP A 201 -10.18 4.63 -15.39
N VAL A 202 -10.01 5.95 -15.29
CA VAL A 202 -10.38 6.68 -14.08
C VAL A 202 -11.90 6.61 -13.92
N ARG A 203 -12.35 6.32 -12.71
CA ARG A 203 -13.77 6.30 -12.35
C ARG A 203 -14.04 7.38 -11.33
N LYS A 204 -15.07 8.18 -11.57
CA LYS A 204 -15.55 9.19 -10.62
C LYS A 204 -16.58 8.55 -9.70
N LEU A 205 -16.41 8.76 -8.40
CA LEU A 205 -17.34 8.36 -7.36
C LEU A 205 -17.77 9.59 -6.58
N ASP A 206 -19.05 9.87 -6.62
CA ASP A 206 -19.67 10.87 -5.75
C ASP A 206 -19.90 10.23 -4.37
N VAL A 207 -19.45 10.93 -3.34
CA VAL A 207 -19.57 10.51 -1.95
C VAL A 207 -20.80 11.21 -1.39
N VAL A 208 -21.84 10.42 -1.09
CA VAL A 208 -23.17 10.94 -0.74
C VAL A 208 -23.52 10.50 0.68
N ASP A 209 -23.75 11.47 1.54
CA ASP A 209 -24.32 11.30 2.87
C ASP A 209 -25.84 11.17 2.80
N GLU A 210 -26.43 10.35 3.66
CA GLU A 210 -27.89 10.13 3.72
C GLU A 210 -28.68 11.38 4.12
N THR A 211 -28.06 12.32 4.83
CA THR A 211 -28.68 13.56 5.32
C THR A 211 -28.22 14.77 4.51
N ASP A 212 -26.92 14.96 4.35
CA ASP A 212 -26.32 16.17 3.76
C ASP A 212 -26.21 16.10 2.22
N GLY A 213 -26.50 14.95 1.61
CA GLY A 213 -26.39 14.77 0.16
C GLY A 213 -24.93 14.67 -0.28
N LEU A 214 -24.54 15.37 -1.35
CA LEU A 214 -23.17 15.27 -1.88
C LEU A 214 -22.16 15.91 -0.91
N ILE A 215 -21.23 15.10 -0.40
CA ILE A 215 -20.21 15.53 0.57
C ILE A 215 -18.78 15.52 0.02
N GLY A 216 -18.58 15.08 -1.22
CA GLY A 216 -17.28 15.11 -1.89
C GLY A 216 -17.23 14.17 -3.10
N THR A 217 -16.06 14.12 -3.75
CA THR A 217 -15.83 13.24 -4.91
C THR A 217 -14.47 12.55 -4.81
N ILE A 218 -14.44 11.28 -5.17
CA ILE A 218 -13.22 10.47 -5.26
C ILE A 218 -13.03 10.03 -6.72
N TYR A 219 -11.86 10.29 -7.28
CA TYR A 219 -11.42 9.72 -8.55
C TYR A 219 -10.59 8.47 -8.29
N CYS A 220 -11.05 7.32 -8.75
CA CYS A 220 -10.35 6.06 -8.61
C CYS A 220 -9.59 5.71 -9.89
N ASP A 221 -8.27 5.61 -9.79
CA ASP A 221 -7.37 5.16 -10.83
C ASP A 221 -6.73 3.82 -10.38
N PHE A 222 -7.41 2.71 -10.64
CA PHE A 222 -7.07 1.42 -10.04
C PHE A 222 -5.91 0.67 -10.71
N TYR A 223 -5.73 0.82 -12.03
CA TYR A 223 -4.91 -0.10 -12.81
C TYR A 223 -3.50 0.41 -13.08
N GLY A 224 -2.53 -0.49 -13.00
CA GLY A 224 -1.14 -0.23 -13.39
C GLY A 224 -1.01 0.03 -14.91
N ARG A 225 -0.14 0.97 -15.26
CA ARG A 225 0.24 1.29 -16.66
C ARG A 225 1.64 1.90 -16.72
N ALA A 226 2.24 1.87 -17.90
CA ALA A 226 3.54 2.51 -18.13
C ALA A 226 3.49 4.01 -17.77
N GLY A 227 4.49 4.48 -17.03
CA GLY A 227 4.57 5.87 -16.57
C GLY A 227 3.76 6.21 -15.31
N LYS A 228 2.90 5.30 -14.83
CA LYS A 228 2.17 5.48 -13.56
C LYS A 228 2.95 4.88 -12.39
N GLN A 229 2.96 5.56 -11.25
CA GLN A 229 3.41 4.95 -9.99
C GLN A 229 2.49 3.78 -9.61
N LEU A 230 3.10 2.66 -9.22
CA LEU A 230 2.37 1.41 -8.94
C LEU A 230 1.97 1.27 -7.47
N ASN A 231 2.58 2.05 -6.58
CA ASN A 231 2.19 2.06 -5.17
C ASN A 231 0.80 2.65 -5.06
N ALA A 232 0.00 2.08 -4.15
CA ALA A 232 -1.25 2.70 -3.81
C ALA A 232 -1.00 4.01 -3.05
N ALA A 233 -1.82 5.01 -3.32
CA ALA A 233 -1.76 6.29 -2.64
C ALA A 233 -3.09 7.04 -2.77
N HIS A 234 -3.47 7.68 -1.68
CA HIS A 234 -4.49 8.72 -1.62
C HIS A 234 -3.85 10.10 -1.80
N TYR A 235 -4.42 10.90 -2.70
CA TYR A 235 -4.05 12.30 -2.91
C TYR A 235 -5.25 13.21 -2.71
N THR A 236 -5.12 14.22 -1.86
CA THR A 236 -6.12 15.28 -1.75
C THR A 236 -5.86 16.33 -2.83
N VAL A 237 -6.76 16.45 -3.81
CA VAL A 237 -6.73 17.50 -4.85
C VAL A 237 -7.31 18.79 -4.31
N ARG A 238 -8.40 18.67 -3.56
CA ARG A 238 -9.09 19.79 -2.91
C ARG A 238 -9.53 19.37 -1.52
N CYS A 239 -9.14 20.11 -0.49
CA CYS A 239 -9.56 19.84 0.88
C CYS A 239 -10.97 20.41 1.14
N SER A 240 -11.62 20.07 2.26
CA SER A 240 -12.82 20.80 2.70
C SER A 240 -12.43 21.92 3.66
N ARG A 241 -12.50 23.17 3.18
CA ARG A 241 -12.30 24.40 3.97
C ARG A 241 -13.57 25.24 3.91
N ARG A 242 -13.72 26.18 4.85
CA ARG A 242 -14.74 27.22 4.79
C ARG A 242 -14.38 28.26 3.70
N VAL A 243 -15.39 28.80 3.05
CA VAL A 243 -15.25 29.71 1.88
C VAL A 243 -16.15 30.94 1.95
N ASP A 244 -17.10 31.01 2.90
CA ASP A 244 -17.98 32.18 3.04
C ASP A 244 -17.37 33.33 3.86
N ASP A 245 -16.13 33.15 4.32
CA ASP A 245 -15.32 34.14 5.03
C ASP A 245 -14.05 34.54 4.25
N ASP A 246 -13.98 34.19 2.96
CA ASP A 246 -12.90 34.62 2.08
C ASP A 246 -13.01 36.13 1.79
N ASP A 247 -11.90 36.87 1.94
CA ASP A 247 -11.83 38.31 1.62
C ASP A 247 -11.41 38.51 0.16
N GLU A 248 -12.36 38.33 -0.75
CA GLU A 248 -12.14 38.46 -2.19
C GLU A 248 -11.61 39.86 -2.60
N GLU A 249 -11.86 40.91 -1.81
CA GLU A 249 -11.45 42.27 -2.14
C GLU A 249 -9.99 42.56 -1.74
N SER A 250 -9.52 42.00 -0.61
CA SER A 250 -8.16 42.22 -0.11
C SER A 250 -7.15 41.16 -0.56
N ASP A 251 -7.59 39.98 -1.00
CA ASP A 251 -6.71 38.86 -1.37
C ASP A 251 -6.12 38.96 -2.79
N ILE A 252 -6.62 39.89 -3.62
CA ILE A 252 -6.07 40.14 -4.97
C ILE A 252 -4.85 41.06 -4.85
N ALA A 253 -3.65 40.48 -4.91
CA ALA A 253 -2.40 41.23 -4.89
C ALA A 253 -2.33 42.28 -6.04
N GLU A 254 -1.79 43.46 -5.73
CA GLU A 254 -1.46 44.49 -6.72
C GLU A 254 -0.70 43.88 -7.91
N GLY A 255 -1.32 43.94 -9.11
CA GLY A 255 -0.70 43.51 -10.37
C GLY A 255 -1.24 42.23 -11.00
N MET A 256 -2.14 41.48 -10.34
CA MET A 256 -2.92 40.43 -11.01
C MET A 256 -4.17 41.02 -11.67
N THR A 257 -4.46 40.65 -12.91
CA THR A 257 -5.70 41.10 -13.55
C THR A 257 -6.88 40.37 -12.90
N LEU A 258 -8.01 41.09 -12.70
CA LEU A 258 -9.24 40.55 -12.11
C LEU A 258 -9.67 39.22 -12.76
N ARG A 259 -9.37 39.06 -14.05
CA ARG A 259 -9.68 37.85 -14.83
C ARG A 259 -8.79 36.65 -14.49
N GLU A 260 -7.50 36.86 -14.23
CA GLU A 260 -6.55 35.79 -13.86
C GLU A 260 -6.79 35.30 -12.43
N GLY A 261 -7.15 36.20 -11.51
CA GLY A 261 -7.55 35.85 -10.15
C GLY A 261 -8.88 35.09 -10.09
N ILE A 262 -9.90 35.55 -10.84
CA ILE A 262 -11.24 34.94 -10.89
C ILE A 262 -11.27 33.65 -11.72
N GLU A 263 -10.45 33.48 -12.76
CA GLU A 263 -10.38 32.21 -13.52
C GLU A 263 -9.68 31.10 -12.72
N LEU A 264 -8.77 31.42 -11.79
CA LEU A 264 -8.14 30.48 -10.85
C LEU A 264 -9.01 30.22 -9.61
N ALA A 265 -9.69 31.25 -9.10
CA ALA A 265 -10.72 31.16 -8.10
C ALA A 265 -12.09 31.11 -8.79
N VAL A 266 -12.39 30.02 -9.50
CA VAL A 266 -13.81 29.69 -9.76
C VAL A 266 -14.41 29.52 -8.37
N ALA A 267 -15.08 30.57 -7.89
CA ALA A 267 -15.62 30.67 -6.54
C ALA A 267 -16.51 29.45 -6.31
N ASP A 268 -15.94 28.42 -5.68
CA ASP A 268 -16.73 27.33 -5.14
C ASP A 268 -17.54 28.00 -4.04
N HIS A 269 -18.78 28.35 -4.34
CA HIS A 269 -19.70 28.98 -3.39
C HIS A 269 -19.97 28.09 -2.17
N GLY A 270 -19.38 26.89 -2.13
CA GLY A 270 -19.45 25.94 -1.07
C GLY A 270 -20.86 25.41 -0.87
N VAL A 271 -20.96 24.47 0.04
CA VAL A 271 -22.23 23.89 0.47
C VAL A 271 -22.43 24.16 1.96
N LYS A 272 -23.68 24.38 2.35
CA LYS A 272 -24.05 24.42 3.77
C LYS A 272 -24.13 22.98 4.26
N MET A 273 -23.45 22.70 5.37
CA MET A 273 -23.47 21.38 6.02
C MET A 273 -24.28 21.46 7.31
N ARG A 274 -25.02 20.39 7.63
CA ARG A 274 -25.81 20.35 8.86
C ARG A 274 -24.91 20.49 10.09
N GLY A 275 -25.34 21.32 11.04
CA GLY A 275 -24.62 21.51 12.31
C GLY A 275 -23.31 22.28 12.19
N LYS A 276 -22.98 22.84 11.01
CA LYS A 276 -21.79 23.68 10.80
C LYS A 276 -22.21 25.08 10.35
N SER A 277 -21.55 26.09 10.91
CA SER A 277 -21.69 27.47 10.43
C SER A 277 -20.90 27.66 9.14
N GLY A 278 -21.49 28.43 8.22
CA GLY A 278 -20.86 28.82 6.97
C GLY A 278 -21.05 27.85 5.81
N ARG A 279 -20.25 28.05 4.77
CA ARG A 279 -20.25 27.26 3.52
C ARG A 279 -18.87 26.65 3.34
N TYR A 280 -18.84 25.39 2.94
CA TYR A 280 -17.60 24.63 2.80
C TYR A 280 -17.43 24.17 1.37
N GLN A 281 -16.23 24.31 0.82
CA GLN A 281 -15.90 23.68 -0.44
C GLN A 281 -15.90 22.15 -0.29
N LEU A 282 -16.36 21.44 -1.32
CA LEU A 282 -16.41 19.99 -1.28
C LEU A 282 -15.04 19.37 -1.56
N PRO A 283 -14.59 18.40 -0.75
CA PRO A 283 -13.30 17.76 -0.97
C PRO A 283 -13.28 16.93 -2.26
N LEU A 284 -12.11 16.91 -2.90
CA LEU A 284 -11.79 16.09 -4.06
C LEU A 284 -10.55 15.26 -3.74
N ALA A 285 -10.63 13.95 -3.88
CA ALA A 285 -9.50 13.05 -3.68
C ALA A 285 -9.25 12.16 -4.91
N VAL A 286 -8.00 11.73 -5.08
CA VAL A 286 -7.62 10.70 -6.04
C VAL A 286 -7.11 9.50 -5.27
N LEU A 287 -7.67 8.34 -5.60
CA LEU A 287 -7.21 7.05 -5.15
C LEU A 287 -6.47 6.38 -6.29
N SER A 288 -5.15 6.35 -6.22
CA SER A 288 -4.29 5.73 -7.24
C SER A 288 -3.83 4.36 -6.74
N CYS A 289 -4.01 3.31 -7.54
CA CYS A 289 -3.51 1.96 -7.26
C CYS A 289 -2.77 1.36 -8.48
N GLY A 290 -2.01 0.29 -8.24
CA GLY A 290 -1.25 -0.42 -9.27
C GLY A 290 -1.83 -1.79 -9.66
N PHE A 291 -3.14 -2.01 -9.53
CA PHE A 291 -3.73 -3.33 -9.69
C PHE A 291 -3.55 -3.89 -11.10
N THR A 292 -3.47 -5.22 -11.18
CA THR A 292 -3.39 -5.93 -12.45
C THR A 292 -4.69 -5.76 -13.24
N ARG A 293 -4.57 -5.42 -14.53
CA ARG A 293 -5.73 -5.28 -15.41
C ARG A 293 -6.45 -6.62 -15.59
N PRO A 294 -7.79 -6.61 -15.72
CA PRO A 294 -8.53 -7.82 -16.05
C PRO A 294 -8.11 -8.35 -17.42
N ALA A 295 -8.01 -9.68 -17.55
CA ALA A 295 -7.67 -10.35 -18.80
C ALA A 295 -8.68 -11.49 -19.08
N GLY A 296 -9.02 -11.68 -20.36
CA GLY A 296 -9.84 -12.82 -20.80
C GLY A 296 -11.26 -12.83 -20.24
N GLY A 297 -11.90 -11.66 -20.08
CA GLY A 297 -13.28 -11.54 -19.59
C GLY A 297 -13.48 -11.81 -18.10
N LYS A 298 -12.41 -12.05 -17.34
CA LYS A 298 -12.45 -12.18 -15.88
C LYS A 298 -12.37 -10.80 -15.21
N PRO A 299 -12.99 -10.59 -14.03
CA PRO A 299 -12.80 -9.37 -13.27
C PRO A 299 -11.36 -9.24 -12.77
N ALA A 300 -10.95 -8.01 -12.42
CA ALA A 300 -9.68 -7.77 -11.75
C ALA A 300 -9.79 -8.27 -10.30
N LEU A 301 -9.10 -9.37 -10.02
CA LEU A 301 -9.06 -9.99 -8.70
C LEU A 301 -7.90 -9.40 -7.89
N LEU A 302 -8.18 -9.10 -6.63
CA LEU A 302 -7.24 -8.49 -5.70
C LEU A 302 -6.66 -9.56 -4.78
N SER A 303 -5.36 -9.51 -4.58
CA SER A 303 -4.71 -10.18 -3.45
C SER A 303 -5.17 -9.56 -2.13
N TRP A 304 -5.03 -10.29 -1.03
CA TRP A 304 -5.38 -9.76 0.30
C TRP A 304 -4.68 -8.44 0.60
N VAL A 305 -3.39 -8.34 0.27
CA VAL A 305 -2.58 -7.11 0.47
C VAL A 305 -3.17 -5.95 -0.33
N GLU A 306 -3.62 -6.18 -1.56
CA GLU A 306 -4.26 -5.13 -2.37
C GLU A 306 -5.62 -4.70 -1.80
N VAL A 307 -6.41 -5.63 -1.24
CA VAL A 307 -7.68 -5.31 -0.55
C VAL A 307 -7.42 -4.48 0.70
N GLU A 308 -6.46 -4.90 1.51
CA GLU A 308 -6.05 -4.19 2.72
C GLU A 308 -5.55 -2.79 2.42
N THR A 309 -4.66 -2.68 1.44
CA THR A 309 -4.16 -1.38 0.97
C THR A 309 -5.31 -0.50 0.48
N LEU A 310 -6.29 -1.07 -0.24
CA LEU A 310 -7.45 -0.32 -0.70
C LEU A 310 -8.31 0.20 0.47
N PHE A 311 -8.50 -0.60 1.52
CA PHE A 311 -9.18 -0.18 2.75
C PHE A 311 -8.41 0.93 3.47
N HIS A 312 -7.09 0.78 3.60
CA HIS A 312 -6.19 1.76 4.20
C HIS A 312 -6.33 3.14 3.51
N GLU A 313 -6.13 3.18 2.20
CA GLU A 313 -6.21 4.42 1.43
C GLU A 313 -7.62 5.03 1.43
N MET A 314 -8.66 4.18 1.51
CA MET A 314 -10.02 4.66 1.64
C MET A 314 -10.29 5.27 3.03
N GLY A 315 -9.58 4.84 4.07
CA GLY A 315 -9.60 5.50 5.38
C GLY A 315 -9.08 6.95 5.29
N HIS A 316 -7.99 7.19 4.56
CA HIS A 316 -7.52 8.55 4.28
C HIS A 316 -8.51 9.36 3.42
N ALA A 317 -9.13 8.72 2.43
CA ALA A 317 -10.18 9.36 1.63
C ALA A 317 -11.34 9.79 2.52
N MET A 318 -11.87 8.92 3.38
CA MET A 318 -12.97 9.24 4.31
C MET A 318 -12.58 10.31 5.33
N HIS A 319 -11.35 10.29 5.82
CA HIS A 319 -10.83 11.37 6.67
C HIS A 319 -10.96 12.75 5.96
N SER A 320 -10.67 12.79 4.66
CA SER A 320 -10.85 14.00 3.84
C SER A 320 -12.31 14.32 3.53
N MET A 321 -13.13 13.30 3.25
CA MET A 321 -14.54 13.47 2.84
C MET A 321 -15.44 13.92 3.99
N ILE A 322 -15.18 13.45 5.21
CA ILE A 322 -16.00 13.75 6.40
C ILE A 322 -15.50 15.03 7.09
N GLY A 323 -14.18 15.27 7.10
CA GLY A 323 -13.58 16.41 7.79
C GLY A 323 -14.06 17.76 7.24
N ARG A 324 -14.47 18.66 8.14
CA ARG A 324 -14.81 20.06 7.83
C ARG A 324 -13.97 20.96 8.72
N ALA A 325 -13.13 21.79 8.11
CA ALA A 325 -12.29 22.75 8.80
C ALA A 325 -12.53 24.15 8.26
N ASP A 326 -12.27 25.18 9.06
CA ASP A 326 -12.33 26.56 8.58
C ASP A 326 -11.16 26.84 7.64
N TYR A 327 -9.95 26.45 8.05
CA TYR A 327 -8.73 26.75 7.31
C TYR A 327 -8.22 25.58 6.47
N HIS A 328 -7.67 25.93 5.30
CA HIS A 328 -7.12 24.97 4.35
C HIS A 328 -5.97 24.13 4.92
N ASN A 329 -5.09 24.73 5.74
CA ASN A 329 -3.88 24.10 6.27
C ASN A 329 -4.15 23.01 7.32
N VAL A 330 -5.35 22.94 7.89
CA VAL A 330 -5.74 21.94 8.90
C VAL A 330 -6.89 21.04 8.44
N ALA A 331 -7.22 21.09 7.15
CA ALA A 331 -8.32 20.33 6.57
C ALA A 331 -7.90 18.91 6.14
N GLY A 332 -8.75 17.92 6.43
CA GLY A 332 -8.57 16.53 6.00
C GLY A 332 -7.34 15.87 6.62
N THR A 333 -6.50 15.25 5.79
CA THR A 333 -5.29 14.52 6.21
C THR A 333 -4.11 15.42 6.61
N ARG A 334 -4.31 16.74 6.74
CA ARG A 334 -3.27 17.70 7.15
C ARG A 334 -3.16 17.77 8.68
N CYS A 335 -2.74 16.65 9.25
CA CYS A 335 -2.50 16.45 10.68
C CYS A 335 -1.15 15.75 10.88
N PRO A 336 -0.66 15.63 12.13
CA PRO A 336 0.57 14.91 12.41
C PRO A 336 0.58 13.51 11.80
N ILE A 337 1.71 13.10 11.22
CA ILE A 337 1.85 11.85 10.46
C ILE A 337 1.52 10.61 11.30
N ASP A 338 1.70 10.66 12.62
CA ASP A 338 1.31 9.54 13.49
C ASP A 338 -0.18 9.53 13.84
N PHE A 339 -0.90 10.63 13.63
CA PHE A 339 -2.35 10.66 13.74
C PHE A 339 -3.04 10.35 12.40
N VAL A 340 -2.44 10.77 11.27
CA VAL A 340 -3.05 10.60 9.94
C VAL A 340 -3.29 9.12 9.59
N GLU A 341 -2.52 8.22 10.19
CA GLU A 341 -2.62 6.77 10.03
C GLU A 341 -3.74 6.13 10.86
N ILE A 342 -4.27 6.80 11.88
CA ILE A 342 -5.31 6.20 12.73
C ILE A 342 -6.57 5.84 11.90
N PRO A 343 -7.11 6.74 11.05
CA PRO A 343 -8.26 6.41 10.21
C PRO A 343 -7.99 5.30 9.19
N SER A 344 -6.78 5.24 8.62
CA SER A 344 -6.42 4.22 7.62
C SER A 344 -6.23 2.85 8.26
N ILE A 345 -5.47 2.75 9.35
CA ILE A 345 -5.26 1.51 10.12
C ILE A 345 -6.58 0.98 10.69
N LEU A 346 -7.49 1.86 11.14
CA LEU A 346 -8.82 1.46 11.59
C LEU A 346 -9.60 0.71 10.49
N MET A 347 -9.45 1.12 9.22
CA MET A 347 -10.09 0.42 8.10
C MET A 347 -9.50 -0.98 7.86
N GLU A 348 -8.20 -1.16 8.08
CA GLU A 348 -7.57 -2.49 8.03
C GLU A 348 -8.13 -3.42 9.12
N HIS A 349 -8.37 -2.89 10.32
CA HIS A 349 -9.02 -3.64 11.40
C HIS A 349 -10.45 -4.05 11.04
N PHE A 350 -11.24 -3.16 10.44
CA PHE A 350 -12.57 -3.52 9.95
C PHE A 350 -12.51 -4.63 8.90
N LEU A 351 -11.57 -4.58 7.96
CA LEU A 351 -11.39 -5.64 6.95
C LEU A 351 -11.10 -7.00 7.57
N ALA A 352 -10.41 -7.05 8.71
CA ALA A 352 -10.12 -8.30 9.41
C ALA A 352 -11.36 -8.94 10.06
N ASP A 353 -12.46 -8.19 10.24
CA ASP A 353 -13.68 -8.69 10.86
C ASP A 353 -14.53 -9.53 9.89
N PRO A 354 -14.93 -10.77 10.27
CA PRO A 354 -15.75 -11.62 9.40
C PRO A 354 -17.10 -11.02 8.98
N SER A 355 -17.71 -10.17 9.82
CA SER A 355 -18.98 -9.51 9.48
C SER A 355 -18.82 -8.48 8.37
N VAL A 356 -17.69 -7.77 8.34
CA VAL A 356 -17.34 -6.81 7.28
C VAL A 356 -17.02 -7.54 5.99
N LEU A 357 -16.21 -8.60 6.06
CA LEU A 357 -15.95 -9.46 4.89
C LEU A 357 -17.26 -10.06 4.33
N GLY A 358 -18.20 -10.41 5.20
CA GLY A 358 -19.54 -10.88 4.82
C GLY A 358 -20.34 -9.90 3.97
N LEU A 359 -19.99 -8.60 3.97
CA LEU A 359 -20.68 -7.60 3.14
C LEU A 359 -20.36 -7.75 1.65
N PHE A 360 -19.22 -8.33 1.28
CA PHE A 360 -18.74 -8.30 -0.11
C PHE A 360 -17.86 -9.46 -0.58
N ALA A 361 -17.22 -10.22 0.32
CA ALA A 361 -16.29 -11.28 -0.02
C ALA A 361 -17.04 -12.47 -0.65
N THR A 362 -17.11 -12.49 -1.98
CA THR A 362 -17.89 -13.43 -2.77
C THR A 362 -17.11 -13.93 -3.96
N HIS A 363 -17.20 -15.22 -4.22
CA HIS A 363 -16.44 -15.87 -5.28
C HIS A 363 -16.85 -15.34 -6.66
N PHE A 364 -15.88 -14.91 -7.45
CA PHE A 364 -16.13 -14.18 -8.70
C PHE A 364 -16.94 -14.94 -9.76
N GLN A 365 -16.94 -16.28 -9.73
CA GLN A 365 -17.71 -17.10 -10.68
C GLN A 365 -19.03 -17.61 -10.12
N THR A 366 -19.04 -17.99 -8.84
CA THR A 366 -20.16 -18.73 -8.25
C THR A 366 -21.04 -17.84 -7.37
N GLY A 367 -20.55 -16.65 -6.99
CA GLY A 367 -21.20 -15.77 -6.03
C GLY A 367 -21.22 -16.30 -4.59
N ALA A 368 -20.58 -17.45 -4.33
CA ALA A 368 -20.56 -18.06 -3.00
C ALA A 368 -19.77 -17.20 -2.00
N PRO A 369 -20.22 -17.07 -0.74
CA PRO A 369 -19.50 -16.29 0.27
C PRO A 369 -18.16 -16.93 0.61
N LEU A 370 -17.21 -16.11 1.08
CA LEU A 370 -15.90 -16.57 1.56
C LEU A 370 -16.05 -17.64 2.67
N PRO A 371 -15.54 -18.86 2.49
CA PRO A 371 -15.64 -19.90 3.51
C PRO A 371 -14.88 -19.52 4.78
N ALA A 372 -15.51 -19.68 5.95
CA ALA A 372 -14.90 -19.34 7.24
C ALA A 372 -13.57 -20.07 7.49
N GLY A 373 -13.47 -21.35 7.08
CA GLY A 373 -12.23 -22.11 7.19
C GLY A 373 -11.08 -21.53 6.34
N LEU A 374 -11.38 -20.96 5.18
CA LEU A 374 -10.38 -20.30 4.33
C LEU A 374 -9.92 -18.98 4.96
N LEU A 375 -10.83 -18.20 5.54
CA LEU A 375 -10.51 -16.97 6.27
C LEU A 375 -9.64 -17.26 7.50
N MET A 376 -10.03 -18.22 8.34
CA MET A 376 -9.28 -18.61 9.54
C MET A 376 -7.87 -19.10 9.18
N ALA A 377 -7.74 -19.92 8.13
CA ALA A 377 -6.43 -20.36 7.64
C ALA A 377 -5.57 -19.18 7.15
N HIS A 378 -6.18 -18.20 6.49
CA HIS A 378 -5.48 -17.00 6.03
C HIS A 378 -5.02 -16.12 7.21
N GLN A 379 -5.89 -15.85 8.17
CA GLN A 379 -5.57 -15.06 9.36
C GLN A 379 -4.49 -15.72 10.22
N ALA A 380 -4.55 -17.04 10.42
CA ALA A 380 -3.54 -17.78 11.16
C ALA A 380 -2.16 -17.70 10.48
N ASN A 381 -2.12 -17.77 9.14
CA ASN A 381 -0.87 -17.61 8.41
C ASN A 381 -0.27 -16.20 8.56
N ARG A 382 -1.12 -15.17 8.64
CA ARG A 382 -0.70 -13.78 8.80
C ARG A 382 -0.15 -13.49 10.20
N SER A 383 -0.80 -13.99 11.25
CA SER A 383 -0.37 -13.74 12.64
C SER A 383 0.87 -14.54 13.06
N THR A 384 1.32 -15.52 12.25
CA THR A 384 2.44 -16.40 12.63
C THR A 384 3.78 -15.65 12.75
N PHE A 385 3.97 -14.55 12.03
CA PHE A 385 5.26 -13.85 11.92
C PHE A 385 5.14 -12.32 12.08
N GLN A 386 4.13 -11.89 12.84
CA GLN A 386 3.79 -10.48 12.99
C GLN A 386 4.86 -9.71 13.77
N ALA A 387 5.52 -10.32 14.77
CA ALA A 387 6.53 -9.64 15.57
C ALA A 387 7.78 -9.34 14.75
N MET A 388 8.21 -10.25 13.87
CA MET A 388 9.31 -10.01 12.93
C MET A 388 8.97 -8.96 11.88
N GLU A 389 7.71 -8.89 11.41
CA GLU A 389 7.28 -7.84 10.50
C GLU A 389 7.31 -6.47 11.20
N LEU A 390 6.76 -6.37 12.41
CA LEU A 390 6.80 -5.15 13.24
C LEU A 390 8.23 -4.72 13.59
N HIS A 391 9.13 -5.66 13.85
CA HIS A 391 10.54 -5.35 14.11
C HIS A 391 11.30 -4.86 12.87
N SER A 392 10.82 -5.21 11.68
CA SER A 392 11.42 -4.79 10.41
C SER A 392 10.91 -3.43 9.92
N GLN A 393 9.76 -2.96 10.43
CA GLN A 393 9.19 -1.63 10.17
C GLN A 393 9.84 -0.61 11.10
#